data_AF-A0AAD7U4U9-F1
#
_entry.id   AF-A0AAD7U4U9-F1
#
_cell.length_a   1.000
_cell.length_b   1.000
_cell.length_c   1.000
_cell.angle_alpha   90.00
_cell.angle_beta   90.00
_cell.angle_gamma   90.00
#
_symmetry.space_group_name_H-M   'P 1'
#
loop_
_entity.id
_entity.type
_entity.pdbx_description
1 polymer ?
#
loop_
_entity_poly.entity_id
_entity_poly.type
_entity_poly.pdbx_seq_one_letter_code
_entity_poly.pdbx_strand_id
1 'polypeptide(L)'
;MKNIYEGVSHAGVAVSNWAGDFECSVCKRKRLIANEFSKKMQEKRRKDPTAALKCKQCVDAEAKAEQAKAAAKGPADGEQHTCSACAKKIPASRFTKPQLKKGPGKQRCVDCVAKAQEEEATAGQADKAARLAEAKREAERADVSGSAAEKLAASAKVAALEGELVTGLRPTVVGRGRGRGRGRARR
;
A
#
# COMPACT_ATOMS: atom_id res chain seq x y z
N MET A 1 -4.23 -55.64 -17.94
CA MET A 1 -2.88 -55.49 -18.50
C MET A 1 -2.57 -54.00 -18.58
N LYS A 2 -1.56 -53.53 -17.85
CA LYS A 2 -1.18 -52.10 -17.78
C LYS A 2 -0.36 -51.75 -19.01
N ASN A 3 -0.84 -50.83 -19.85
CA ASN A 3 -0.03 -50.20 -20.90
C ASN A 3 0.96 -49.24 -20.23
N ILE A 4 2.15 -49.77 -19.97
CA ILE A 4 3.36 -49.05 -19.69
C ILE A 4 3.94 -48.73 -21.08
N TYR A 5 3.80 -47.51 -21.61
CA TYR A 5 4.67 -46.91 -22.64
C TYR A 5 3.98 -45.67 -23.21
N GLU A 6 4.28 -44.50 -22.64
CA GLU A 6 4.35 -43.22 -23.36
C GLU A 6 5.09 -42.22 -22.46
N GLY A 7 6.39 -42.47 -22.32
CA GLY A 7 7.29 -41.71 -21.48
C GLY A 7 8.73 -41.77 -21.98
N VAL A 8 8.92 -41.70 -23.31
CA VAL A 8 10.26 -41.69 -23.91
C VAL A 8 10.34 -40.54 -24.91
N SER A 9 10.97 -39.44 -24.47
CA SER A 9 11.56 -38.45 -25.36
C SER A 9 13.08 -38.64 -25.38
N HIS A 10 13.69 -38.41 -26.55
CA HIS A 10 15.13 -38.46 -26.80
C HIS A 10 15.94 -37.82 -25.65
N ALA A 11 16.88 -38.58 -25.09
CA ALA A 11 17.94 -38.16 -24.16
C ALA A 11 17.63 -38.03 -22.65
N GLY A 12 16.62 -38.71 -22.09
CA GLY A 12 16.66 -39.15 -20.68
C GLY A 12 16.77 -38.10 -19.56
N VAL A 13 16.56 -36.81 -19.86
CA VAL A 13 16.50 -35.73 -18.85
C VAL A 13 15.04 -35.34 -18.68
N ALA A 14 14.55 -35.26 -17.44
CA ALA A 14 13.22 -34.74 -17.13
C ALA A 14 13.11 -33.27 -17.57
N VAL A 15 12.56 -33.02 -18.76
CA VAL A 15 12.42 -31.68 -19.37
C VAL A 15 11.22 -30.94 -18.79
N SER A 16 11.08 -30.87 -17.46
CA SER A 16 10.05 -30.04 -16.82
C SER A 16 10.38 -28.54 -16.80
N ASN A 17 11.50 -28.16 -17.43
CA ASN A 17 12.04 -26.80 -17.47
C ASN A 17 12.13 -26.19 -18.89
N TRP A 18 11.56 -26.81 -19.93
CA TRP A 18 11.44 -26.12 -21.22
C TRP A 18 10.31 -25.10 -21.21
N ALA A 19 10.65 -23.88 -21.60
CA ALA A 19 9.84 -22.67 -21.52
C ALA A 19 8.64 -22.63 -22.49
N GLY A 20 8.04 -23.77 -22.89
CA GLY A 20 7.10 -23.76 -24.01
C GLY A 20 6.14 -24.93 -24.11
N ASP A 21 5.66 -25.49 -22.99
CA ASP A 21 4.71 -26.63 -23.05
C ASP A 21 3.40 -26.41 -22.27
N PHE A 22 3.13 -25.18 -21.82
CA PHE A 22 1.86 -24.90 -21.15
C PHE A 22 0.78 -24.51 -22.16
N GLU A 23 -0.39 -25.12 -22.02
CA GLU A 23 -1.61 -24.78 -22.76
C GLU A 23 -2.61 -24.08 -21.84
N CYS A 24 -3.12 -22.92 -22.29
CA CYS A 24 -4.19 -22.24 -21.57
C CYS A 24 -5.54 -22.91 -21.84
N SER A 25 -6.25 -23.34 -20.81
CA SER A 25 -7.55 -24.01 -20.92
C SER A 25 -8.68 -23.13 -21.47
N VAL A 26 -8.58 -21.81 -21.33
CA VAL A 26 -9.62 -20.85 -21.77
C VAL A 26 -9.42 -20.43 -23.23
N CYS A 27 -8.27 -19.84 -23.56
CA CYS A 27 -7.99 -19.35 -24.91
C CYS A 27 -7.30 -20.38 -25.84
N LYS A 28 -7.03 -21.60 -25.36
CA LYS A 28 -6.38 -22.70 -26.10
C LYS A 28 -5.03 -22.36 -26.74
N ARG A 29 -4.36 -21.31 -26.27
CA ARG A 29 -3.01 -20.96 -26.72
C ARG A 29 -2.04 -22.00 -26.17
N LYS A 30 -1.31 -22.62 -27.08
CA LYS A 30 -0.30 -23.65 -26.81
C LYS A 30 1.08 -23.00 -26.71
N ARG A 31 2.03 -23.75 -26.14
CA ARG A 31 3.44 -23.38 -26.03
C ARG A 31 3.69 -22.05 -25.31
N LEU A 32 2.86 -21.74 -24.32
CA LEU A 32 3.05 -20.56 -23.50
C LEU A 32 4.16 -20.81 -22.48
N ILE A 33 4.95 -19.75 -22.22
CA ILE A 33 6.01 -19.77 -21.21
C ILE A 33 5.37 -19.75 -19.82
N ALA A 34 6.02 -20.35 -18.82
CA ALA A 34 5.57 -20.35 -17.43
C ALA A 34 5.20 -18.94 -16.90
N ASN A 35 5.91 -17.89 -17.35
CA ASN A 35 5.65 -16.50 -16.95
C ASN A 35 4.26 -15.99 -17.30
N GLU A 36 3.58 -16.58 -18.28
CA GLU A 36 2.20 -16.23 -18.67
C GLU A 36 1.15 -16.80 -17.70
N PHE A 37 1.57 -17.56 -16.69
CA PHE A 37 0.69 -18.19 -15.69
C PHE A 37 1.06 -17.79 -14.27
N SER A 38 0.10 -17.90 -13.34
CA SER A 38 0.37 -17.69 -11.92
C SER A 38 1.21 -18.83 -11.34
N LYS A 39 2.22 -18.50 -10.50
CA LYS A 39 3.06 -19.50 -9.81
C LYS A 39 2.23 -20.54 -9.04
N LYS A 40 1.16 -20.09 -8.36
CA LYS A 40 0.24 -20.98 -7.64
C LYS A 40 -0.48 -21.98 -8.56
N MET A 41 -0.78 -21.60 -9.80
CA MET A 41 -1.41 -22.50 -10.77
C MET A 41 -0.41 -23.46 -11.39
N GLN A 42 0.83 -23.03 -11.59
CA GLN A 42 1.93 -23.91 -12.01
C GLN A 42 2.20 -24.98 -10.94
N GLU A 43 2.24 -24.60 -9.66
CA GLU A 43 2.41 -25.55 -8.55
C GLU A 43 1.27 -26.56 -8.48
N LYS A 44 0.03 -26.13 -8.70
CA LYS A 44 -1.13 -27.05 -8.80
C LYS A 44 -0.98 -28.01 -9.99
N ARG A 45 -0.55 -27.52 -11.15
CA ARG A 45 -0.33 -28.37 -12.34
C ARG A 45 0.83 -29.36 -12.17
N ARG A 46 1.84 -29.00 -11.38
CA ARG A 46 2.94 -29.89 -11.02
C ARG A 46 2.48 -31.03 -10.11
N LYS A 47 1.47 -30.79 -9.25
CA LYS A 47 0.87 -31.80 -8.38
C LYS A 47 -0.15 -32.65 -9.14
N ASP A 48 -0.98 -32.00 -9.95
CA ASP A 48 -2.05 -32.62 -10.73
C ASP A 48 -1.87 -32.27 -12.22
N PRO A 49 -1.37 -33.21 -13.05
CA PRO A 49 -1.08 -32.93 -14.46
C PRO A 49 -2.33 -32.65 -15.31
N THR A 50 -3.52 -32.91 -14.78
CA THR A 50 -4.83 -32.61 -15.39
C THR A 50 -5.42 -31.28 -14.96
N ALA A 51 -4.81 -30.56 -14.00
CA ALA A 51 -5.34 -29.30 -13.51
C ALA A 51 -5.41 -28.23 -14.63
N ALA A 52 -6.54 -27.55 -14.75
CA ALA A 52 -6.73 -26.51 -15.76
C ALA A 52 -5.81 -25.30 -15.50
N LEU A 53 -5.04 -24.87 -16.50
CA LEU A 53 -4.14 -23.73 -16.42
C LEU A 53 -4.75 -22.54 -17.17
N LYS A 54 -5.04 -21.43 -16.49
CA LYS A 54 -5.51 -20.19 -17.14
C LYS A 54 -4.36 -19.20 -17.27
N CYS A 55 -4.12 -18.66 -18.47
CA CYS A 55 -3.13 -17.60 -18.67
C CYS A 55 -3.59 -16.30 -18.00
N LYS A 56 -2.64 -15.44 -17.64
CA LYS A 56 -2.89 -14.14 -16.98
C LYS A 56 -3.89 -13.29 -17.76
N GLN A 57 -3.76 -13.23 -19.09
CA GLN A 57 -4.68 -12.47 -19.95
C GLN A 57 -6.14 -12.92 -19.81
N CYS A 58 -6.40 -14.22 -19.67
CA CYS A 58 -7.76 -14.73 -19.46
C CYS A 58 -8.28 -14.40 -18.05
N VAL A 59 -7.41 -14.48 -17.03
CA VAL A 59 -7.78 -14.08 -15.66
C VAL A 59 -8.11 -12.60 -15.59
N ASP A 60 -7.31 -11.76 -16.26
CA ASP A 60 -7.53 -10.32 -16.31
C ASP A 60 -8.80 -9.96 -17.10
N ALA A 61 -9.09 -10.71 -18.17
CA ALA A 61 -10.33 -10.54 -18.94
C ALA A 61 -11.58 -10.93 -18.13
N GLU A 62 -11.53 -12.05 -17.40
CA GLU A 62 -12.59 -12.46 -16.47
C GLU A 62 -12.80 -11.40 -15.36
N ALA A 63 -11.72 -10.92 -14.74
CA ALA A 63 -11.79 -9.88 -13.72
C ALA A 63 -12.38 -8.57 -14.25
N LYS A 64 -11.98 -8.13 -15.46
CA LYS A 64 -12.55 -6.95 -16.11
C LYS A 64 -14.04 -7.13 -16.45
N ALA A 65 -14.43 -8.32 -16.92
CA ALA A 65 -15.83 -8.62 -17.21
C ALA A 65 -16.69 -8.61 -15.92
N GLU A 66 -16.17 -9.13 -14.81
CA GLU A 66 -16.84 -9.05 -13.50
C GLU A 66 -16.95 -7.61 -13.01
N GLN A 67 -15.90 -6.80 -13.16
CA GLN A 67 -15.94 -5.37 -12.82
C GLN A 67 -16.95 -4.61 -13.69
N ALA A 68 -17.03 -4.89 -14.99
CA ALA A 68 -18.01 -4.28 -15.88
C ALA A 68 -19.46 -4.69 -15.51
N LYS A 69 -19.69 -5.96 -15.15
CA LYS A 69 -20.99 -6.44 -14.65
C LYS A 69 -21.38 -5.78 -13.32
N ALA A 70 -20.41 -5.56 -12.44
CA ALA A 70 -20.63 -4.85 -11.18
C ALA A 70 -20.93 -3.36 -11.40
N ALA A 71 -20.29 -2.73 -12.38
CA ALA A 71 -20.58 -1.33 -12.76
C ALA A 71 -21.95 -1.17 -13.45
N ALA A 72 -22.40 -2.18 -14.21
CA ALA A 72 -23.71 -2.18 -14.86
C ALA A 72 -24.89 -2.32 -13.87
N LYS A 73 -24.66 -2.93 -12.70
CA LYS A 73 -25.56 -2.79 -11.54
C LYS A 73 -25.37 -1.41 -10.92
N GLY A 74 -25.89 -0.39 -11.61
CA GLY A 74 -25.91 0.98 -11.12
C GLY A 74 -26.54 1.09 -9.73
N PRO A 75 -26.25 2.17 -8.98
CA PRO A 75 -26.88 2.42 -7.70
C PRO A 75 -28.40 2.48 -7.87
N ALA A 76 -29.15 1.78 -7.02
CA ALA A 76 -30.60 1.90 -7.00
C ALA A 76 -30.96 3.35 -6.63
N ASP A 77 -31.36 4.11 -7.64
CA ASP A 77 -31.77 5.50 -7.51
C ASP A 77 -33.12 5.55 -6.78
N GLY A 78 -33.12 6.13 -5.57
CA GLY A 78 -34.37 6.43 -4.86
C GLY A 78 -34.20 6.93 -3.43
N GLU A 79 -33.15 6.50 -2.73
CA GLU A 79 -32.98 6.86 -1.32
C GLU A 79 -32.15 8.14 -1.16
N GLN A 80 -32.81 9.18 -0.64
CA GLN A 80 -32.17 10.44 -0.27
C GLN A 80 -31.60 10.33 1.15
N HIS A 81 -30.35 10.71 1.31
CA HIS A 81 -29.65 10.68 2.59
C HIS A 81 -29.25 12.09 3.02
N THR A 82 -29.40 12.39 4.31
CA THR A 82 -29.02 13.70 4.87
C THR A 82 -27.58 13.65 5.37
N CYS A 83 -26.74 14.58 4.89
CA CYS A 83 -25.37 14.73 5.37
C CYS A 83 -25.33 15.45 6.73
N SER A 84 -24.56 14.92 7.69
CA SER A 84 -24.41 15.50 9.02
C SER A 84 -23.59 16.80 9.07
N ALA A 85 -22.73 17.05 8.08
CA ALA A 85 -21.86 18.23 8.05
C ALA A 85 -22.50 19.44 7.34
N CYS A 86 -23.22 19.21 6.23
CA CYS A 86 -23.84 20.29 5.45
C CYS A 86 -25.38 20.29 5.51
N ALA A 87 -26.00 19.35 6.22
CA ALA A 87 -27.46 19.19 6.35
C ALA A 87 -28.25 19.01 5.04
N LYS A 88 -27.57 18.85 3.89
CA LYS A 88 -28.22 18.67 2.58
C LYS A 88 -28.73 17.24 2.41
N LYS A 89 -29.91 17.11 1.80
CA LYS A 89 -30.48 15.84 1.32
C LYS A 89 -29.94 15.56 -0.07
N ILE A 90 -29.16 14.49 -0.22
CA ILE A 90 -28.42 14.16 -1.45
C ILE A 90 -28.62 12.66 -1.74
N PRO A 91 -28.67 12.21 -3.01
CA PRO A 91 -28.78 10.80 -3.33
C PRO A 91 -27.61 9.95 -2.80
N ALA A 92 -27.86 8.65 -2.62
CA ALA A 92 -26.87 7.64 -2.22
C ALA A 92 -25.59 7.64 -3.08
N SER A 93 -25.65 8.11 -4.33
CA SER A 93 -24.50 8.24 -5.23
C SER A 93 -23.44 9.23 -4.75
N ARG A 94 -23.80 10.19 -3.89
CA ARG A 94 -22.86 11.16 -3.28
C ARG A 94 -22.37 10.74 -1.90
N PHE A 95 -22.63 9.48 -1.54
CA PHE A 95 -22.08 8.84 -0.36
C PHE A 95 -21.33 7.58 -0.77
N THR A 96 -20.22 7.29 -0.12
CA THR A 96 -19.55 5.99 -0.27
C THR A 96 -20.29 4.92 0.53
N LYS A 97 -20.21 3.66 0.12
CA LYS A 97 -20.85 2.53 0.85
C LYS A 97 -20.51 2.53 2.35
N PRO A 98 -19.26 2.78 2.79
CA PRO A 98 -18.94 2.90 4.21
C PRO A 98 -19.62 4.08 4.90
N GLN A 99 -19.86 5.20 4.21
CA GLN A 99 -20.58 6.35 4.77
C GLN A 99 -22.06 6.01 5.00
N LEU A 100 -22.71 5.34 4.04
CA LEU A 100 -24.10 4.90 4.16
C LEU A 100 -24.29 3.87 5.30
N LYS A 101 -23.31 2.98 5.51
CA LYS A 101 -23.31 2.01 6.61
C LYS A 101 -23.28 2.65 8.01
N LYS A 102 -22.87 3.92 8.17
CA LYS A 102 -22.86 4.61 9.48
C LYS A 102 -24.26 4.96 9.99
N GLY A 103 -25.28 4.88 9.12
CA GLY A 103 -26.66 5.19 9.44
C GLY A 103 -27.01 6.68 9.31
N PRO A 104 -28.33 6.99 9.27
CA PRO A 104 -28.82 8.35 9.15
C PRO A 104 -28.37 9.22 10.33
N GLY A 105 -28.02 10.48 10.08
CA GLY A 105 -27.55 11.44 11.09
C GLY A 105 -26.04 11.42 11.37
N LYS A 106 -25.31 10.36 10.99
CA LYS A 106 -23.83 10.26 11.17
C LYS A 106 -23.04 10.28 9.87
N GLN A 107 -23.71 10.07 8.73
CA GLN A 107 -23.11 10.04 7.41
C GLN A 107 -22.68 11.43 6.92
N ARG A 108 -21.47 11.52 6.35
CA ARG A 108 -20.95 12.73 5.68
C ARG A 108 -20.88 12.45 4.18
N CYS A 109 -21.31 13.41 3.36
CA CYS A 109 -21.19 13.29 1.90
C CYS A 109 -19.73 13.32 1.47
N VAL A 110 -19.45 12.84 0.25
CA VAL A 110 -18.09 12.79 -0.32
C VAL A 110 -17.40 14.15 -0.27
N ASP A 111 -18.10 15.23 -0.65
CA ASP A 111 -17.52 16.58 -0.67
C ASP A 111 -17.12 17.07 0.73
N CYS A 112 -17.95 16.81 1.75
CA CYS A 112 -17.63 17.17 3.13
C CYS A 112 -16.48 16.35 3.70
N VAL A 113 -16.29 15.10 3.25
CA VAL A 113 -15.14 14.29 3.67
C VAL A 113 -13.87 14.77 2.97
N ALA A 114 -13.93 15.11 1.68
CA ALA A 114 -12.80 15.66 0.96
C ALA A 114 -12.32 16.98 1.58
N LYS A 115 -13.24 17.91 1.88
CA LYS A 115 -12.91 19.16 2.56
C LYS A 115 -12.25 18.93 3.91
N ALA A 116 -12.78 18.04 4.73
CA ALA A 116 -12.17 17.71 6.03
C ALA A 116 -10.76 17.13 5.88
N GLN A 117 -10.52 16.32 4.85
CA GLN A 117 -9.17 15.76 4.57
C GLN A 117 -8.19 16.84 4.11
N GLU A 118 -8.63 17.79 3.29
CA GLU A 118 -7.82 18.93 2.86
C GLU A 118 -7.50 19.88 4.02
N GLU A 119 -8.48 20.17 4.88
CA GLU A 119 -8.28 20.97 6.09
C GLU A 119 -7.30 20.31 7.07
N GLU A 120 -7.43 18.99 7.30
CA GLU A 120 -6.48 18.24 8.14
C GLU A 120 -5.06 18.21 7.53
N ALA A 121 -4.95 18.08 6.21
CA ALA A 121 -3.67 18.09 5.52
C ALA A 121 -2.97 19.46 5.59
N THR A 122 -3.72 20.54 5.36
CA THR A 122 -3.19 21.91 5.40
C THR A 122 -2.82 22.33 6.83
N ALA A 123 -3.66 22.02 7.82
CA ALA A 123 -3.35 22.26 9.23
C ALA A 123 -2.10 21.48 9.67
N GLY A 124 -2.00 20.20 9.29
CA GLY A 124 -0.84 19.37 9.59
C GLY A 124 0.46 19.85 8.93
N GLN A 125 0.39 20.48 7.76
CA GLN A 125 1.54 21.11 7.10
C GLN A 125 1.92 22.43 7.76
N ALA A 126 0.94 23.28 8.11
CA ALA A 126 1.17 24.53 8.81
C ALA A 126 1.85 24.32 10.17
N ASP A 127 1.40 23.33 10.94
CA ASP A 127 2.01 22.97 12.23
C ASP A 127 3.47 22.50 12.08
N LYS A 128 3.76 21.73 11.04
CA LYS A 128 5.14 21.28 10.75
C LYS A 128 6.04 22.44 10.36
N ALA A 129 5.55 23.35 9.51
CA ALA A 129 6.28 24.54 9.10
C ALA A 129 6.53 25.48 10.29
N ALA A 130 5.55 25.66 11.18
CA ALA A 130 5.69 26.46 12.39
C ALA A 130 6.77 25.88 13.33
N ARG A 131 6.76 24.56 13.56
CA ARG A 131 7.79 23.87 14.38
C ARG A 131 9.19 23.99 13.79
N LEU A 132 9.29 23.91 12.47
CA LEU A 132 10.57 24.11 11.77
C LEU A 132 11.09 25.55 11.97
N ALA A 133 10.22 26.54 11.79
CA ALA A 133 10.59 27.95 11.94
C ALA A 133 11.02 28.27 13.38
N GLU A 134 10.32 27.72 14.38
CA GLU A 134 10.69 27.85 15.79
C GLU A 134 12.06 27.21 16.07
N ALA A 135 12.30 25.99 15.57
CA ALA A 135 13.58 25.31 15.73
C ALA A 135 14.74 26.07 15.07
N LYS A 136 14.51 26.73 13.92
CA LYS A 136 15.51 27.59 13.26
C LYS A 136 15.85 28.81 14.12
N ARG A 137 14.84 29.48 14.69
CA ARG A 137 15.05 30.60 15.63
C ARG A 137 15.76 30.18 16.92
N GLU A 138 15.55 28.95 17.38
CA GLU A 138 16.32 28.39 18.51
C GLU A 138 17.77 28.11 18.14
N ALA A 139 18.03 27.58 16.93
CA ALA A 139 19.39 27.37 16.43
C ALA A 139 20.16 28.68 16.29
N GLU A 140 19.55 29.72 15.70
CA GLU A 140 20.15 31.06 15.58
C GLU A 140 20.50 31.64 16.96
N ARG A 141 19.60 31.50 17.95
CA ARG A 141 19.88 31.94 19.32
C ARG A 141 21.03 31.15 19.96
N ALA A 142 21.05 29.84 19.79
CA ALA A 142 22.12 28.98 20.29
C ALA A 142 23.46 29.30 19.62
N ASP A 143 23.47 29.70 18.35
CA ASP A 143 24.70 30.07 17.64
C ASP A 143 25.35 31.34 18.19
N VAL A 144 24.54 32.32 18.61
CA VAL A 144 25.00 33.59 19.17
C VAL A 144 25.51 33.42 20.61
N SER A 145 24.76 32.74 21.48
CA SER A 145 25.04 32.75 22.93
C SER A 145 25.17 31.37 23.58
N GLY A 146 24.99 30.29 22.84
CA GLY A 146 24.96 28.93 23.37
C GLY A 146 26.34 28.29 23.51
N SER A 147 26.42 27.33 24.43
CA SER A 147 27.53 26.39 24.55
C SER A 147 27.63 25.47 23.32
N ALA A 148 28.79 24.85 23.10
CA ALA A 148 28.98 23.91 21.99
C ALA A 148 27.96 22.75 22.00
N ALA A 149 27.53 22.30 23.18
CA ALA A 149 26.52 21.26 23.32
C ALA A 149 25.11 21.75 22.91
N GLU A 150 24.76 23.00 23.23
CA GLU A 150 23.48 23.60 22.87
C GLU A 150 23.38 23.87 21.37
N LYS A 151 24.47 24.34 20.73
CA LYS A 151 24.55 24.50 19.27
C LYS A 151 24.34 23.18 18.53
N LEU A 152 24.96 22.10 19.02
CA LEU A 152 24.79 20.77 18.45
C LEU A 152 23.35 20.25 18.62
N ALA A 153 22.75 20.46 19.80
CA ALA A 153 21.38 20.03 20.05
C ALA A 153 20.36 20.78 19.18
N ALA A 154 20.52 22.10 19.03
CA ALA A 154 19.62 22.93 18.23
C ALA A 154 19.74 22.62 16.73
N SER A 155 20.96 22.47 16.20
CA SER A 155 21.19 22.07 14.80
C SER A 155 20.66 20.66 14.51
N ALA A 156 20.84 19.71 15.43
CA ALA A 156 20.26 18.36 15.31
C ALA A 156 18.72 18.38 15.28
N LYS A 157 18.09 19.27 16.06
CA LYS A 157 16.63 19.46 16.06
C LYS A 157 16.12 20.00 14.73
N VAL A 158 16.81 20.98 14.13
CA VAL A 158 16.48 21.48 12.79
C VAL A 158 16.61 20.38 11.75
N ALA A 159 17.74 19.66 11.72
CA ALA A 159 17.96 18.58 10.76
C ALA A 159 16.93 17.46 10.88
N ALA A 160 16.50 17.12 12.10
CA ALA A 160 15.46 16.11 12.33
C ALA A 160 14.09 16.55 11.79
N LEU A 161 13.71 17.82 11.97
CA LEU A 161 12.44 18.35 11.46
C LEU A 161 12.45 18.55 9.94
N GLU A 162 13.60 18.92 9.36
CA GLU A 162 13.79 18.94 7.89
C GLU A 162 13.70 17.52 7.32
N GLY A 163 14.30 16.55 8.01
CA GLY A 163 14.17 15.13 7.69
C GLY A 163 12.72 14.66 7.70
N GLU A 164 11.93 15.02 8.72
CA GLU A 164 10.49 14.70 8.79
C GLU A 164 9.71 15.32 7.63
N LEU A 165 10.03 16.56 7.25
CA LEU A 165 9.35 17.27 6.17
C LEU A 165 9.62 16.60 4.81
N VAL A 166 10.85 16.18 4.57
CA VAL A 166 11.27 15.55 3.30
C VAL A 166 10.82 14.09 3.20
N THR A 167 10.98 13.33 4.29
CA THR A 167 10.76 11.88 4.27
C THR A 167 9.37 11.45 4.74
N GLY A 168 8.64 12.33 5.43
CA GLY A 168 7.38 11.98 6.09
C GLY A 168 7.53 11.07 7.31
N LEU A 169 8.75 10.72 7.70
CA LEU A 169 9.03 9.85 8.84
C LEU A 169 9.30 10.68 10.10
N ARG A 170 8.64 10.34 11.20
CA ARG A 170 8.84 11.04 12.47
C ARG A 170 10.22 10.70 13.09
N PRO A 171 10.96 11.70 13.59
CA PRO A 171 12.23 11.46 14.25
C PRO A 171 12.01 10.71 15.55
N THR A 172 12.83 9.68 15.77
CA THR A 172 12.81 8.86 16.99
C THR A 172 14.13 8.99 17.72
N VAL A 173 14.07 9.11 19.06
CA VAL A 173 15.26 9.17 19.90
C VAL A 173 15.75 7.74 20.16
N VAL A 174 16.85 7.37 19.54
CA VAL A 174 17.47 6.05 19.74
C VAL A 174 18.29 6.07 21.04
N GLY A 175 17.62 5.80 22.17
CA GLY A 175 18.22 5.45 23.46
C GLY A 175 18.96 6.57 24.22
N ARG A 176 18.58 6.80 25.48
CA ARG A 176 19.49 7.41 26.48
C ARG A 176 20.44 6.31 26.97
N GLY A 177 21.46 6.00 26.18
CA GLY A 177 22.50 5.07 26.59
C GLY A 177 23.15 5.56 27.89
N ARG A 178 22.86 4.88 29.01
CA ARG A 178 23.64 5.02 30.24
C ARG A 178 25.07 4.69 29.88
N GLY A 179 25.91 5.71 29.75
CA GLY A 179 27.33 5.56 29.49
C GLY A 179 27.90 4.58 30.50
N ARG A 180 28.45 3.47 30.02
CA ARG A 180 29.26 2.57 30.84
C ARG A 180 30.40 3.41 31.41
N GLY A 181 30.37 3.59 32.72
CA GLY A 181 31.37 4.37 33.45
C GLY A 181 32.77 3.94 33.05
N ARG A 182 33.61 4.93 32.71
CA ARG A 182 35.04 4.75 32.54
C ARG A 182 35.58 4.13 33.82
N GLY A 183 36.06 2.88 33.73
CA GLY A 183 36.78 2.23 34.81
C GLY A 183 38.00 3.06 35.19
N ARG A 184 37.95 3.72 36.35
CA ARG A 184 39.16 4.14 37.05
C ARG A 184 39.76 2.89 37.67
N ALA A 185 40.73 2.28 36.97
CA ALA A 185 41.69 1.40 37.60
C ALA A 185 42.43 2.20 38.67
N ARG A 186 42.20 1.88 39.95
CA ARG A 186 43.05 2.33 41.05
C ARG A 186 44.26 1.41 41.07
N ARG A 187 45.45 2.00 40.89
CA ARG A 187 46.68 1.47 41.50
C ARG A 187 46.61 1.67 43.01
#